data_AF-A0A536VU32-F1
#
_entry.id   AF-A0A536VU32-F1
#
_cell.length_a   1.000
_cell.length_b   1.000
_cell.length_c   1.000
_cell.angle_alpha   90.00
_cell.angle_beta   90.00
_cell.angle_gamma   90.00
#
_symmetry.space_group_name_H-M   'P 1'
#
loop_
_entity.id
_entity.type
_entity.pdbx_description
1 polymer ?
#
loop_
_entity_poly.entity_id
_entity_poly.type
_entity_poly.pdbx_seq_one_letter_code
_entity_poly.pdbx_strand_id
1 'polypeptide(L)'
;MRELLRTRDPGGEISRMAVHDFGAIAIASFTQSAAGGPVFVVDVWRGQGTDWKLAVRYASPVGSPAFAIPGGSASEPEIPKKY
;
A
#
# COMPACT_ATOMS: atom_id res chain seq x y z
N MET A 1 -30.33 -1.08 -10.59
CA MET A 1 -29.20 -0.60 -9.77
C MET A 1 -28.83 -1.65 -8.71
N ARG A 2 -28.36 -2.84 -9.12
CA ARG A 2 -27.98 -3.95 -8.21
C ARG A 2 -26.75 -4.73 -8.69
N GLU A 3 -26.03 -4.21 -9.68
CA GLU A 3 -24.98 -4.95 -10.41
C GLU A 3 -23.56 -4.57 -10.02
N LEU A 4 -23.36 -3.49 -9.25
CA LEU A 4 -22.03 -3.01 -8.84
C LEU A 4 -21.40 -3.78 -7.65
N LEU A 5 -22.07 -4.83 -7.15
CA LEU A 5 -21.58 -5.64 -6.01
C LEU A 5 -20.93 -6.97 -6.43
N ARG A 6 -20.81 -7.25 -7.73
CA ARG A 6 -20.11 -8.41 -8.31
C ARG A 6 -18.94 -7.85 -9.12
N THR A 7 -17.74 -7.75 -8.61
CA THR A 7 -16.88 -8.80 -8.05
C THR A 7 -15.87 -8.03 -7.20
N ARG A 8 -15.79 -8.27 -5.90
CA ARG A 8 -14.56 -7.89 -5.20
C ARG A 8 -13.48 -8.75 -5.83
N ASP A 9 -12.65 -8.16 -6.68
CA ASP A 9 -11.34 -8.72 -6.96
C ASP A 9 -10.78 -9.12 -5.58
N PRO A 10 -10.44 -10.39 -5.32
CA PRO A 10 -9.86 -10.82 -4.05
C PRO A 10 -8.60 -10.01 -3.69
N GLY A 11 -8.13 -9.18 -4.62
CA GLY A 11 -6.95 -8.37 -4.56
C GLY A 11 -5.87 -9.18 -5.24
N GLY A 12 -5.11 -8.55 -6.13
CA GLY A 12 -3.94 -9.22 -6.69
C GLY A 12 -2.90 -9.52 -5.60
N GLU A 13 -1.82 -10.19 -6.02
CA GLU A 13 -0.77 -10.65 -5.14
C GLU A 13 -0.25 -9.54 -4.22
N ILE A 14 -0.17 -9.84 -2.91
CA ILE A 14 0.37 -8.95 -1.89
C ILE A 14 1.86 -9.26 -1.70
N SER A 15 2.67 -8.21 -1.67
CA SER A 15 4.12 -8.30 -1.45
C SER A 15 4.63 -7.14 -0.58
N ARG A 16 5.86 -7.26 -0.09
CA ARG A 16 6.55 -6.24 0.73
C ARG A 16 5.74 -5.77 1.93
N MET A 17 5.11 -6.73 2.62
CA MET A 17 4.29 -6.44 3.78
C MET A 17 5.15 -6.05 4.99
N ALA A 18 4.77 -4.98 5.66
CA ALA A 18 5.25 -4.60 6.98
C ALA A 18 4.07 -4.38 7.92
N VAL A 19 4.23 -4.77 9.18
CA VAL A 19 3.21 -4.61 10.23
C VAL A 19 3.83 -3.95 11.44
N HIS A 20 3.20 -2.87 11.91
CA HIS A 20 3.50 -2.23 13.18
C HIS A 20 2.35 -2.46 14.15
N ASP A 21 2.63 -3.09 15.28
CA ASP A 21 1.64 -3.36 16.33
C ASP A 21 1.80 -2.35 17.48
N PHE A 22 0.69 -1.70 17.84
CA PHE A 22 0.56 -0.75 18.94
C PHE A 22 -0.50 -1.21 19.96
N GLY A 23 -0.71 -2.52 20.09
CA GLY A 23 -1.62 -3.15 21.03
C GLY A 23 -3.06 -3.19 20.49
N ALA A 24 -3.81 -2.11 20.70
CA ALA A 24 -5.20 -2.02 20.22
C ALA A 24 -5.31 -1.53 18.77
N ILE A 25 -4.18 -1.14 18.17
CA ILE A 25 -4.08 -0.63 16.81
C ILE A 25 -2.93 -1.35 16.12
N ALA A 26 -3.13 -1.77 14.88
CA ALA A 26 -2.07 -2.28 14.02
C ALA A 26 -2.06 -1.52 12.69
N ILE A 27 -0.88 -1.24 12.16
CA ILE A 27 -0.71 -0.61 10.86
C ILE A 27 -0.04 -1.62 9.93
N ALA A 28 -0.74 -2.03 8.87
CA ALA A 28 -0.20 -2.92 7.86
C ALA A 28 0.03 -2.13 6.57
N SER A 29 1.26 -2.12 6.06
CA SER A 29 1.58 -1.56 4.75
C SER A 29 2.05 -2.64 3.81
N PHE A 30 1.63 -2.59 2.55
CA PHE A 30 1.98 -3.58 1.55
C PHE A 30 1.79 -3.07 0.13
N THR A 31 2.43 -3.72 -0.83
CA THR A 31 2.12 -3.54 -2.26
C THR A 31 1.15 -4.63 -2.68
N GLN A 32 0.12 -4.26 -3.44
CA GLN A 32 -0.86 -5.18 -4.00
C GLN A 32 -0.89 -5.02 -5.52
N SER A 33 -0.78 -6.13 -6.25
CA SER A 33 -1.01 -6.13 -7.69
C SER A 33 -2.47 -5.81 -7.99
N ALA A 34 -2.73 -5.01 -9.02
CA ALA A 34 -4.08 -4.75 -9.51
C ALA A 34 -4.07 -4.61 -11.03
N ALA A 35 -5.23 -4.79 -11.66
CA ALA A 35 -5.37 -4.73 -13.13
C ALA A 35 -4.89 -3.39 -13.73
N GLY A 36 -4.93 -2.29 -12.96
CA GLY A 36 -4.45 -0.96 -13.35
C GLY A 36 -3.00 -0.65 -12.97
N GLY A 37 -2.23 -1.66 -12.55
CA GLY A 37 -0.87 -1.52 -12.01
C GLY A 37 -0.81 -1.71 -10.49
N PRO A 38 0.40 -1.89 -9.92
CA PRO A 38 0.58 -2.11 -8.49
C PRO A 38 0.14 -0.90 -7.67
N VAL A 39 -0.48 -1.16 -6.52
CA VAL A 39 -0.98 -0.16 -5.56
C VAL A 39 -0.26 -0.36 -4.23
N PHE A 40 0.24 0.73 -3.64
CA PHE A 40 0.71 0.74 -2.26
C PHE A 40 -0.48 1.00 -1.33
N VAL A 41 -0.66 0.12 -0.35
CA VAL A 41 -1.77 0.14 0.60
C VAL A 41 -1.23 0.34 2.00
N VAL A 42 -1.92 1.17 2.79
CA VAL A 42 -1.71 1.31 4.23
C VAL A 42 -3.06 1.12 4.93
N ASP A 43 -3.17 0.04 5.68
CA ASP A 43 -4.33 -0.29 6.49
C ASP A 43 -4.07 0.01 7.97
N VAL A 44 -5.03 0.68 8.59
CA VAL A 44 -5.10 0.83 10.04
C VAL A 44 -6.19 -0.07 10.57
N TRP A 45 -5.79 -1.04 11.37
CA TRP A 45 -6.66 -2.00 12.03
C TRP A 45 -6.84 -1.62 13.49
N ARG A 46 -8.05 -1.80 14.00
CA ARG A 46 -8.37 -1.61 15.42
C ARG A 46 -8.86 -2.91 16.03
N GLY A 47 -8.24 -3.32 17.13
CA GLY A 47 -8.69 -4.43 17.95
C GLY A 47 -10.01 -4.09 18.64
N GLN A 48 -10.96 -5.02 18.58
CA GLN A 48 -12.23 -5.00 19.30
C GLN A 48 -12.42 -6.36 19.97
N GLY A 49 -11.95 -6.49 21.21
CA GLY A 49 -11.92 -7.76 21.91
C GLY A 49 -10.90 -8.71 21.28
N THR A 50 -11.35 -9.88 20.84
CA THR A 50 -10.53 -10.87 20.13
C THR A 50 -10.47 -10.65 18.62
N ASP A 51 -11.25 -9.69 18.10
CA ASP A 51 -11.39 -9.45 16.67
C ASP A 51 -10.62 -8.20 16.24
N TRP A 52 -10.20 -8.17 14.98
CA TRP A 52 -9.62 -7.00 14.34
C TRP A 52 -10.57 -6.47 13.27
N LYS A 53 -10.78 -5.16 13.26
CA LYS A 53 -11.59 -4.48 12.24
C LYS A 53 -10.76 -3.43 11.53
N LEU A 54 -10.86 -3.38 10.20
CA LEU A 54 -10.26 -2.34 9.40
C LEU A 54 -10.94 -1.00 9.75
N ALA A 55 -10.17 -0.05 10.27
CA ALA A 55 -10.65 1.27 10.63
C ALA A 55 -10.45 2.27 9.49
N VAL A 56 -9.28 2.23 8.84
CA VAL A 56 -8.92 3.15 7.74
C VAL A 56 -8.07 2.39 6.71
N ARG A 57 -8.25 2.71 5.42
CA ARG A 57 -7.37 2.27 4.33
C ARG A 57 -6.96 3.47 3.48
N TYR A 58 -5.67 3.61 3.26
CA TYR A 58 -5.09 4.47 2.22
C TYR A 58 -4.56 3.60 1.09
N ALA A 59 -4.71 4.07 -0.14
CA ALA A 59 -4.22 3.37 -1.32
C ALA A 59 -3.75 4.38 -2.37
N SER A 60 -2.59 4.14 -2.98
CA SER A 60 -2.07 4.94 -4.09
C SER A 60 -1.31 4.08 -5.11
N PRO A 61 -1.29 4.44 -6.40
CA PRO A 61 -0.46 3.74 -7.38
C PRO A 61 1.02 3.74 -6.98
N VAL A 62 1.71 2.61 -7.12
CA VAL A 62 3.17 2.52 -6.91
C VAL A 62 3.90 3.26 -8.02
N GLY A 63 4.94 4.03 -7.67
CA GLY A 63 5.80 4.71 -8.65
C GLY A 63 5.30 6.06 -9.15
N SER A 64 4.27 6.64 -8.50
CA SER A 64 3.80 8.00 -8.81
C SER A 64 4.19 9.00 -7.71
N PRO A 65 5.45 9.48 -7.63
CA PRO A 65 5.75 10.64 -6.81
C PRO A 65 5.37 11.90 -7.59
N ALA A 66 4.22 12.51 -7.25
CA ALA A 66 4.04 13.94 -7.53
C ALA A 66 4.96 14.81 -6.64
N PHE A 67 5.53 14.22 -5.58
CA PHE A 67 6.43 14.87 -4.64
C PHE A 67 7.51 13.89 -4.14
N ALA A 68 8.70 14.42 -3.88
CA ALA A 68 9.80 13.66 -3.28
C ALA A 68 9.44 13.23 -1.85
N ILE A 69 9.64 11.95 -1.53
CA ILE A 69 9.48 11.44 -0.16
C ILE A 69 10.78 11.72 0.60
N PRO A 70 10.75 12.45 1.74
CA PRO A 70 11.92 12.67 2.56
C PRO A 70 12.58 11.34 2.96
N GLY A 71 13.88 11.20 2.71
CA GLY A 71 14.62 9.95 2.97
C GLY A 71 14.42 8.84 1.92
N GLY A 72 13.58 9.06 0.91
CA GLY A 72 13.54 8.21 -0.28
C GLY A 72 14.77 8.47 -1.15
N SER A 73 15.45 7.41 -1.58
CA SER A 73 16.56 7.53 -2.52
C SER A 73 16.03 8.20 -3.79
N ALA A 74 16.45 9.45 -4.04
CA ALA A 74 16.35 10.02 -5.36
C ALA A 74 17.10 9.07 -6.29
N SER A 75 16.47 8.63 -7.37
CA SER A 75 17.10 7.82 -8.42
C SER A 75 18.50 8.37 -8.70
N GLU A 76 19.51 7.53 -8.49
CA GLU A 76 20.91 7.91 -8.63
C GLU A 76 21.10 8.51 -10.03
N PRO A 77 21.56 9.77 -10.14
CA PRO A 77 21.76 10.37 -11.45
C PRO A 77 22.80 9.53 -12.19
N GLU A 78 22.43 8.97 -13.35
CA GLU A 78 23.39 8.34 -14.25
C GLU A 78 24.45 9.38 -14.60
N ILE A 79 25.62 9.28 -13.98
CA ILE A 79 26.78 10.11 -14.30
C ILE A 79 27.27 9.64 -15.68
N PRO A 80 27.14 10.44 -16.75
CA PRO A 80 27.61 10.02 -18.05
C PRO A 80 29.13 9.90 -18.00
N LYS A 81 29.65 8.69 -18.20
CA LYS A 81 31.09 8.48 -18.37
C LYS A 81 31.52 9.23 -19.63
N LYS A 82 32.21 10.36 -19.48
CA LYS A 82 32.90 10.99 -20.60
C LYS A 82 34.13 10.15 -20.94
N TYR A 83 34.15 9.66 -22.18
CA TYR A 83 35.36 9.15 -22.85
C TYR A 83 36.19 10.33 -23.34
#